data_AF-A0A7Y3ATU0-F1
#
_entry.id   AF-A0A7Y3ATU0-F1
#
_cell.length_a   1.000
_cell.length_b   1.000
_cell.length_c   1.000
_cell.angle_alpha   90.00
_cell.angle_beta   90.00
_cell.angle_gamma   90.00
#
_symmetry.space_group_name_H-M   'P 1'
#
loop_
_entity.id
_entity.type
_entity.pdbx_description
1 polymer ?
#
loop_
_entity_poly.entity_id
_entity_poly.type
_entity_poly.pdbx_seq_one_letter_code
_entity_poly.pdbx_strand_id
1 'polypeptide(L)'
;MKIKYAIFSALTLLFILSCKEKKETETLTQMKEVMAIHDEVMPKMGTIGKLVGELKPMVDSTETGVAYEMAMKDLQAAHKSMMDWMKGFGDRFTSDEILNGAELTEEKQMWLNEEEKKVIALKEQINSSIEKAEELLQ
;
A
#
# COMPACT_ATOMS: atom_id res chain seq x y z
N MET A 1 28.48 -21.72 64.68
CA MET A 1 28.06 -23.05 65.15
C MET A 1 26.75 -23.42 64.47
N LYS A 2 26.79 -24.47 63.65
CA LYS A 2 25.73 -25.45 63.34
C LYS A 2 24.41 -24.94 62.72
N ILE A 3 24.45 -24.94 61.39
CA ILE A 3 23.40 -25.33 60.44
C ILE A 3 22.45 -26.40 61.02
N LYS A 4 21.14 -26.23 60.82
CA LYS A 4 20.16 -27.32 60.78
C LYS A 4 19.20 -27.11 59.62
N TYR A 5 19.43 -27.83 58.54
CA TYR A 5 18.46 -28.07 57.48
C TYR A 5 17.41 -29.06 58.01
N ALA A 6 16.14 -28.75 57.80
CA ALA A 6 15.06 -29.73 57.83
C ALA A 6 14.39 -29.74 56.45
N ILE A 7 14.18 -30.96 55.98
CA ILE A 7 14.02 -31.38 54.59
C ILE A 7 12.55 -31.75 54.35
N PHE A 8 12.13 -31.65 53.08
CA PHE A 8 11.01 -32.33 52.40
C PHE A 8 9.59 -31.76 52.51
N SER A 9 9.10 -31.24 51.37
CA SER A 9 7.95 -31.84 50.67
C SER A 9 7.98 -31.41 49.20
N ALA A 10 8.07 -32.40 48.31
CA ALA A 10 7.88 -32.26 46.88
C ALA A 10 6.39 -32.09 46.54
N LEU A 11 6.04 -31.18 45.63
CA LEU A 11 5.00 -31.44 44.64
C LEU A 11 5.20 -30.59 43.38
N THR A 12 5.14 -31.32 42.28
CA THR A 12 5.34 -31.02 40.88
C THR A 12 4.26 -30.15 40.21
N LEU A 13 4.66 -29.57 39.07
CA LEU A 13 3.86 -29.26 37.87
C LEU A 13 2.81 -28.14 38.03
N LEU A 14 2.75 -27.10 37.20
CA LEU A 14 2.55 -27.17 35.75
C LEU A 14 2.73 -25.78 35.11
N PHE A 15 3.30 -25.79 33.92
CA PHE A 15 3.20 -24.83 32.83
C PHE A 15 2.18 -23.69 32.96
N ILE A 16 2.70 -22.47 32.97
CA ILE A 16 2.17 -21.39 32.15
C ILE A 16 3.30 -20.84 31.28
N LEU A 17 3.68 -21.62 30.26
CA LEU A 17 4.10 -21.01 29.01
C LEU A 17 2.89 -20.19 28.55
N SER A 18 2.84 -18.92 28.94
CA SER A 18 1.87 -17.97 28.44
C SER A 18 1.97 -18.05 26.93
N CYS A 19 0.84 -18.44 26.32
CA CYS A 19 0.68 -18.66 24.91
C CYS A 19 1.52 -17.66 24.11
N LYS A 20 2.50 -18.22 23.40
CA LYS A 20 2.94 -17.73 22.11
C LYS A 20 1.68 -17.66 21.25
N GLU A 21 0.99 -16.53 21.32
CA GLU A 21 -0.08 -16.25 20.39
C GLU A 21 0.57 -16.27 19.02
N LYS A 22 0.03 -17.16 18.20
CA LYS A 22 0.54 -17.51 16.90
C LYS A 22 0.80 -16.20 16.17
N LYS A 23 2.06 -15.93 15.79
CA LYS A 23 2.28 -15.32 14.49
C LYS A 23 1.65 -16.30 13.51
N GLU A 24 0.35 -16.14 13.27
CA GLU A 24 -0.15 -16.35 11.94
C GLU A 24 0.78 -15.51 11.09
N THR A 25 1.68 -16.18 10.37
CA THR A 25 1.88 -15.79 8.98
C THR A 25 0.48 -15.82 8.39
N GLU A 26 -0.29 -14.74 8.61
CA GLU A 26 -1.53 -14.48 7.92
C GLU A 26 -1.15 -14.58 6.47
N THR A 27 -1.57 -15.65 5.81
CA THR A 27 -1.62 -15.64 4.35
C THR A 27 -2.49 -14.43 4.02
N LEU A 28 -1.86 -13.34 3.57
CA LEU A 28 -2.55 -12.13 3.21
C LEU A 28 -3.64 -12.52 2.20
N THR A 29 -4.87 -12.10 2.46
CA THR A 29 -5.93 -12.26 1.47
C THR A 29 -5.59 -11.35 0.28
N GLN A 30 -5.99 -11.72 -0.93
CA GLN A 30 -5.77 -10.88 -2.10
C GLN A 30 -6.28 -9.45 -1.90
N MET A 31 -7.41 -9.28 -1.18
CA MET A 31 -7.92 -7.95 -0.81
C MET A 31 -6.88 -7.12 -0.05
N LYS A 32 -6.23 -7.72 0.95
CA LYS A 32 -5.15 -7.07 1.71
C LYS A 32 -3.95 -6.74 0.81
N GLU A 33 -3.60 -7.60 -0.13
CA GLU A 33 -2.50 -7.37 -1.08
C GLU A 33 -2.81 -6.19 -2.02
N VAL A 34 -4.02 -6.12 -2.58
CA VAL A 34 -4.48 -5.00 -3.41
C VAL A 34 -4.43 -3.69 -2.62
N MET A 35 -4.92 -3.68 -1.38
CA MET A 35 -4.88 -2.49 -0.53
C MET A 35 -3.46 -2.10 -0.11
N ALA A 36 -2.57 -3.07 0.10
CA ALA A 36 -1.16 -2.78 0.40
C ALA A 36 -0.46 -2.04 -0.75
N ILE A 37 -0.76 -2.40 -2.01
CA ILE A 37 -0.23 -1.69 -3.18
C ILE A 37 -0.78 -0.27 -3.26
N HIS A 38 -2.08 -0.08 -3.02
CA HIS A 38 -2.69 1.25 -2.91
C HIS A 38 -1.98 2.10 -1.84
N ASP A 39 -1.85 1.58 -0.63
CA ASP A 39 -1.27 2.30 0.50
C ASP A 39 0.20 2.65 0.27
N GLU A 40 0.96 1.79 -0.41
CA GLU A 40 2.35 2.04 -0.78
C GLU A 40 2.50 3.30 -1.64
N VAL A 41 1.55 3.56 -2.54
CA VAL A 41 1.64 4.67 -3.49
C VAL A 41 0.88 5.92 -3.05
N MET A 42 0.06 5.84 -1.99
CA MET A 42 -0.65 7.01 -1.46
C MET A 42 0.28 8.16 -1.03
N PRO A 43 1.41 7.93 -0.33
CA PRO A 43 2.37 9.01 -0.03
C PRO A 43 2.93 9.71 -1.27
N LYS A 44 2.98 9.01 -2.41
CA LYS A 44 3.50 9.54 -3.67
C LYS A 44 2.59 10.59 -4.29
N MET A 45 1.29 10.63 -3.95
CA MET A 45 0.38 11.68 -4.43
C MET A 45 0.84 13.08 -4.01
N GLY A 46 1.40 13.21 -2.80
CA GLY A 46 2.03 14.46 -2.35
C GLY A 46 3.29 14.80 -3.15
N THR A 47 4.09 13.79 -3.51
CA THR A 47 5.27 13.95 -4.36
C THR A 47 4.89 14.43 -5.76
N ILE A 48 3.85 13.85 -6.36
CA ILE A 48 3.30 14.30 -7.63
C ILE A 48 2.91 15.78 -7.56
N GLY A 49 2.15 16.18 -6.54
CA GLY A 49 1.73 17.57 -6.37
C GLY A 49 2.90 18.55 -6.25
N LYS A 50 3.96 18.15 -5.54
CA LYS A 50 5.21 18.91 -5.42
C LYS A 50 5.89 19.08 -6.78
N LEU A 51 6.14 17.98 -7.49
CA LEU A 51 6.84 17.99 -8.79
C LEU A 51 6.07 18.79 -9.85
N VAL A 52 4.73 18.68 -9.88
CA VAL A 52 3.89 19.53 -10.73
C VAL A 52 4.11 21.02 -10.42
N GLY A 53 4.25 21.38 -9.14
CA GLY A 53 4.55 22.75 -8.72
C GLY A 53 5.93 23.25 -9.13
N GLU A 54 6.93 22.36 -9.14
CA GLU A 54 8.31 22.65 -9.55
C GLU A 54 8.46 22.79 -11.07
N LEU A 55 7.80 21.92 -11.84
CA LEU A 55 7.85 21.91 -13.31
C LEU A 55 7.07 23.07 -13.94
N LYS A 56 5.92 23.44 -13.36
CA LYS A 56 5.02 24.46 -13.91
C LYS A 56 5.70 25.80 -14.29
N PRO A 57 6.56 26.42 -13.46
CA PRO A 57 7.25 27.66 -13.82
C PRO A 57 8.32 27.50 -14.90
N MET A 58 8.72 26.26 -15.23
CA MET A 58 9.76 25.97 -16.22
C MET A 58 9.19 25.72 -17.63
N VAL A 59 7.87 25.60 -17.76
CA VAL A 59 7.19 25.36 -19.04
C VAL A 59 7.30 26.60 -19.95
N ASP A 60 7.82 26.38 -21.15
CA ASP A 60 7.89 27.37 -22.23
C ASP A 60 7.86 26.69 -23.63
N SER A 61 8.10 27.45 -24.70
CA SER A 61 8.07 26.94 -26.08
C SER A 61 9.38 26.29 -26.55
N THR A 62 10.39 26.19 -25.69
CA THR A 62 11.63 25.46 -26.01
C THR A 62 11.39 23.95 -25.96
N GLU A 63 12.30 23.17 -26.55
CA GLU A 63 12.24 21.71 -26.46
C GLU A 63 12.20 21.22 -25.00
N THR A 64 13.02 21.84 -24.14
CA THR A 64 13.05 21.54 -22.71
C THR A 64 11.76 21.97 -22.00
N GLY A 65 11.22 23.15 -22.33
CA GLY A 65 9.93 23.63 -21.83
C GLY A 65 8.77 22.68 -22.13
N VAL A 66 8.72 22.15 -23.36
CA VAL A 66 7.75 21.14 -23.78
C VAL A 66 7.93 19.83 -23.01
N ALA A 67 9.18 19.41 -22.75
CA ALA A 67 9.45 18.22 -21.95
C ALA A 67 8.92 18.35 -20.51
N TYR A 68 9.09 19.52 -19.87
CA TYR A 68 8.49 19.80 -18.56
C TYR A 68 6.96 19.77 -18.60
N GLU A 69 6.34 20.30 -19.66
CA GLU A 69 4.88 20.27 -19.81
C GLU A 69 4.36 18.82 -19.93
N MET A 70 5.06 17.98 -20.70
CA MET A 70 4.73 16.57 -20.84
C MET A 70 4.86 15.82 -19.51
N ALA A 71 5.97 15.99 -18.79
CA ALA A 71 6.16 15.36 -17.48
C ALA A 71 5.08 15.81 -16.47
N MET A 72 4.71 17.09 -16.48
CA MET A 72 3.63 17.62 -15.65
C MET A 72 2.28 16.97 -15.99
N LYS A 73 1.96 16.76 -17.28
CA LYS A 73 0.73 16.09 -17.71
C LYS A 73 0.71 14.62 -17.30
N ASP A 74 1.84 13.92 -17.43
CA ASP A 74 1.96 12.51 -17.02
C ASP A 74 1.73 12.35 -15.51
N LEU A 75 2.33 13.22 -14.70
CA LEU A 75 2.13 13.31 -13.25
C LEU A 75 0.65 13.54 -12.89
N GLN A 76 -0.01 14.50 -13.54
CA GLN A 76 -1.43 14.80 -13.33
C GLN A 76 -2.33 13.64 -13.75
N ALA A 77 -1.99 12.96 -14.86
CA ALA A 77 -2.70 11.79 -15.32
C ALA A 77 -2.56 10.63 -14.31
N ALA A 78 -1.36 10.38 -13.77
CA ALA A 78 -1.16 9.35 -12.75
C ALA A 78 -1.97 9.62 -11.47
N HIS A 79 -1.99 10.87 -11.00
CA HIS A 79 -2.83 11.26 -9.86
C HIS A 79 -4.31 11.01 -10.15
N LYS A 80 -4.78 11.42 -11.33
CA LYS A 80 -6.18 11.21 -11.73
C LYS A 80 -6.53 9.72 -11.79
N SER A 81 -5.68 8.90 -12.39
CA SER A 81 -5.89 7.46 -12.49
C SER A 81 -6.06 6.82 -11.12
N MET A 82 -5.26 7.20 -10.12
CA MET A 82 -5.41 6.70 -8.74
C MET A 82 -6.77 7.10 -8.13
N MET A 83 -7.17 8.37 -8.27
CA MET A 83 -8.46 8.84 -7.74
C MET A 83 -9.66 8.16 -8.41
N ASP A 84 -9.60 7.99 -9.74
CA ASP A 84 -10.63 7.28 -10.50
C ASP A 84 -10.73 5.81 -10.05
N TRP A 85 -9.58 5.17 -9.83
CA TRP A 85 -9.51 3.81 -9.33
C TRP A 85 -10.09 3.67 -7.93
N MET A 86 -9.70 4.54 -6.99
CA MET A 86 -10.25 4.53 -5.62
C MET A 86 -11.78 4.64 -5.62
N LYS A 87 -12.32 5.54 -6.45
CA LYS A 87 -13.76 5.69 -6.61
C LYS A 87 -14.41 4.40 -7.15
N GLY A 88 -13.89 3.89 -8.26
CA GLY A 88 -14.43 2.67 -8.87
C GLY A 88 -14.30 1.44 -7.99
N PHE A 89 -13.23 1.35 -7.20
CA PHE A 89 -13.00 0.29 -6.23
C PHE A 89 -14.03 0.36 -5.09
N GLY A 90 -14.24 1.56 -4.52
CA GLY A 90 -15.25 1.79 -3.48
C GLY A 90 -16.69 1.57 -3.94
N ASP A 91 -16.98 1.75 -5.23
CA ASP A 91 -18.29 1.43 -5.82
C ASP A 91 -18.52 -0.10 -5.96
N ARG A 92 -17.44 -0.90 -6.03
CA ARG A 92 -17.49 -2.36 -6.25
C ARG A 92 -17.49 -3.17 -4.95
N PHE A 93 -16.80 -2.68 -3.91
CA PHE A 93 -16.59 -3.40 -2.65
C PHE A 93 -17.13 -2.63 -1.46
N THR A 94 -17.77 -3.34 -0.54
CA THR A 94 -18.27 -2.79 0.72
C THR A 94 -17.15 -2.61 1.72
N SER A 95 -17.34 -1.74 2.71
CA SER A 95 -16.35 -1.53 3.77
C SER A 95 -16.06 -2.81 4.57
N ASP A 96 -17.03 -3.71 4.72
CA ASP A 96 -16.85 -4.96 5.45
C ASP A 96 -15.95 -5.95 4.67
N GLU A 97 -16.12 -6.01 3.35
CA GLU A 97 -15.26 -6.80 2.45
C GLU A 97 -13.82 -6.27 2.44
N ILE A 98 -13.65 -4.95 2.45
CA ILE A 98 -12.32 -4.30 2.40
C ILE A 98 -11.59 -4.40 3.75
N LEU A 99 -12.27 -4.08 4.85
CA LEU A 99 -11.63 -3.89 6.16
C LEU A 99 -11.63 -5.14 7.03
N ASN A 100 -12.72 -5.92 6.99
CA ASN A 100 -12.93 -7.04 7.88
C ASN A 100 -12.75 -8.40 7.19
N GLY A 101 -12.57 -8.41 5.86
CA GLY A 101 -12.34 -9.63 5.08
C GLY A 101 -13.59 -10.49 4.94
N ALA A 102 -14.77 -9.87 4.83
CA ALA A 102 -16.01 -10.59 4.51
C ALA A 102 -15.85 -11.39 3.20
N GLU A 103 -16.50 -12.57 3.15
CA GLU A 103 -16.44 -13.44 1.97
C GLU A 103 -16.99 -12.73 0.73
N LEU A 104 -16.25 -12.86 -0.38
CA LEU A 104 -16.67 -12.33 -1.67
C LEU A 104 -17.51 -13.36 -2.42
N THR A 105 -18.49 -12.87 -3.20
CA THR A 105 -19.14 -13.70 -4.23
C THR A 105 -18.12 -14.05 -5.32
N GLU A 106 -18.39 -15.10 -6.11
CA GLU A 106 -17.54 -15.47 -7.25
C GLU A 106 -17.35 -14.31 -8.25
N GLU A 107 -18.40 -13.53 -8.48
CA GLU A 107 -18.35 -12.34 -9.33
C GLU A 107 -17.42 -11.26 -8.75
N LYS A 108 -17.54 -10.96 -7.45
CA LYS A 108 -16.66 -9.99 -6.79
C LYS A 108 -15.22 -10.46 -6.73
N GLN A 109 -15.00 -11.76 -6.60
CA GLN A 109 -13.67 -12.36 -6.68
C GLN A 109 -13.04 -12.16 -8.07
N MET A 110 -13.83 -12.25 -9.15
CA MET A 110 -13.36 -11.89 -10.49
C MET A 110 -13.04 -10.40 -10.61
N TRP A 111 -13.87 -9.51 -10.06
CA TRP A 111 -13.55 -8.08 -10.04
C TRP A 111 -12.28 -7.80 -9.25
N LEU A 112 -12.05 -8.47 -8.13
CA LEU A 112 -10.83 -8.28 -7.34
C LEU A 112 -9.58 -8.66 -8.14
N ASN A 113 -9.63 -9.74 -8.93
CA ASN A 113 -8.54 -10.11 -9.86
C ASN A 113 -8.28 -9.03 -10.94
N GLU A 114 -9.33 -8.30 -11.37
CA GLU A 114 -9.17 -7.17 -12.29
C GLU A 114 -8.57 -5.96 -11.58
N GLU A 115 -9.05 -5.64 -10.38
CA GLU A 115 -8.59 -4.50 -9.60
C GLU A 115 -7.13 -4.66 -9.16
N GLU A 116 -6.69 -5.88 -8.86
CA GLU A 116 -5.29 -6.17 -8.59
C GLU A 116 -4.39 -5.79 -9.77
N LYS A 117 -4.76 -6.21 -10.99
CA LYS A 117 -4.01 -5.85 -12.20
C LYS A 117 -3.98 -4.34 -12.42
N LYS A 118 -5.09 -3.66 -12.16
CA LYS A 118 -5.20 -2.20 -12.29
C LYS A 118 -4.31 -1.50 -11.27
N VAL A 119 -4.34 -1.89 -10.00
CA VAL A 119 -3.53 -1.22 -8.96
C VAL A 119 -2.03 -1.43 -9.16
N ILE A 120 -1.62 -2.59 -9.67
CA ILE A 120 -0.22 -2.84 -10.10
C ILE A 120 0.18 -1.88 -11.23
N ALA A 121 -0.67 -1.73 -12.25
CA ALA A 121 -0.42 -0.81 -13.36
C ALA A 121 -0.39 0.66 -12.90
N LEU A 122 -1.24 1.04 -11.94
CA LEU A 122 -1.22 2.37 -11.32
C LEU A 122 0.08 2.63 -10.60
N LYS A 123 0.57 1.65 -9.81
CA LYS A 123 1.85 1.77 -9.13
C LYS A 123 2.99 2.05 -10.11
N GLU A 124 3.02 1.33 -11.23
CA GLU A 124 4.01 1.55 -12.28
C GLU A 124 3.87 2.94 -12.93
N GLN A 125 2.64 3.36 -13.27
CA GLN A 125 2.37 4.68 -13.84
C GLN A 125 2.82 5.81 -12.90
N ILE A 126 2.55 5.68 -11.60
CA ILE A 126 2.92 6.66 -10.58
C ILE A 126 4.44 6.73 -10.44
N ASN A 127 5.11 5.59 -10.29
CA ASN A 127 6.56 5.59 -10.10
C ASN A 127 7.30 6.11 -11.33
N SER A 128 6.92 5.67 -12.53
CA SER A 128 7.56 6.09 -13.77
C SER A 128 7.31 7.58 -14.10
N SER A 129 6.13 8.12 -13.79
CA SER A 129 5.87 9.57 -13.98
C SER A 129 6.68 10.43 -13.01
N ILE A 130 6.89 9.97 -11.77
CA ILE A 130 7.77 10.62 -10.80
C ILE A 130 9.23 10.58 -11.25
N GLU A 131 9.73 9.41 -11.62
CA GLU A 131 11.11 9.23 -12.06
C GLU A 131 11.46 10.14 -13.25
N LYS A 132 10.62 10.17 -14.29
CA LYS A 132 10.81 11.06 -15.45
C LYS A 132 10.83 12.54 -15.08
N ALA A 133 9.96 12.95 -14.15
CA ALA A 133 9.92 14.34 -13.70
C ALA A 133 11.15 14.71 -12.88
N GLU A 134 11.63 13.80 -12.03
CA GLU A 134 12.85 13.98 -11.24
C GLU A 134 14.09 14.04 -12.14
N GLU A 135 14.20 13.20 -13.17
CA GLU A 135 15.29 13.22 -14.15
C GLU A 135 15.42 14.57 -14.88
N LEU A 136 14.29 15.22 -15.17
CA LEU A 136 14.28 16.54 -15.82
C LEU A 136 14.74 17.68 -14.88
N LEU A 137 14.72 17.46 -13.56
CA LEU A 137 15.06 18.46 -12.55
C LEU A 137 16.50 18.31 -11.99
N GLN A 138 17.26 17.33 -12.47
CA GLN A 138 18.66 17.10 -12.11
C GLN A 138 19.61 18.02 -12.90
#